data_AF-A0A946HLF6-F1
#
_entry.id   AF-A0A946HLF6-F1
#
_cell.length_a   1.000
_cell.length_b   1.000
_cell.length_c   1.000
_cell.angle_alpha   90.00
_cell.angle_beta   90.00
_cell.angle_gamma   90.00
#
_symmetry.space_group_name_H-M   'P 1'
#
loop_
_entity.id
_entity.type
_entity.pdbx_description
1 polymer ?
#
loop_
_entity_poly.entity_id
_entity_poly.type
_entity_poly.pdbx_seq_one_letter_code
_entity_poly.pdbx_strand_id
1 'polypeptide(L)'
;GAPVPRTLVRRGLDALPGCQVWSYFGTSEAGAVTACPLDADLENRLETDGIAMPGTTTRVVDNELQVHCPEQMMTGYWSGDPNGRLHDDGWYQTGDACEQREDGYIKMVGRAQDIILRGGENISPLEIENTLLSHTSVEDVAIIGYPDERLGSRLAAVVVQAGDVTLDGLRDHCKGVGLDKAKWPEFMTCIDKIPLSAIGKVQRGVLEDYVWDEVKKTAQKGVS
;
A
#
# COMPACT_ATOMS: atom_id res chain seq x y z
N GLY A 1 -0.43 7.70 9.42
CA GLY A 1 -1.86 7.73 9.02
C GLY A 1 -2.06 7.26 7.59
N ALA A 2 -1.16 7.62 6.67
CA ALA A 2 -1.03 7.04 5.34
C ALA A 2 0.42 6.59 5.14
N PRO A 3 0.70 5.67 4.20
CA PRO A 3 2.07 5.34 3.82
C PRO A 3 2.84 6.60 3.43
N VAL A 4 4.06 6.75 3.93
CA VAL A 4 4.93 7.87 3.55
C VAL A 4 5.73 7.44 2.31
N PRO A 5 5.58 8.10 1.14
CA PRO A 5 6.37 7.75 -0.03
C PRO A 5 7.87 7.86 0.28
N ARG A 6 8.66 6.83 -0.07
CA ARG A 6 10.09 6.79 0.27
C ARG A 6 10.87 7.93 -0.40
N THR A 7 10.42 8.35 -1.58
CA THR A 7 10.92 9.53 -2.29
C THR A 7 10.72 10.82 -1.50
N LEU A 8 9.62 10.95 -0.75
CA LEU A 8 9.36 12.10 0.11
C LEU A 8 10.29 12.09 1.33
N VAL A 9 10.50 10.93 1.95
CA VAL A 9 11.48 10.77 3.05
C VAL A 9 12.86 11.22 2.58
N ARG A 10 13.30 10.73 1.42
CA ARG A 10 14.60 11.08 0.83
C ARG A 10 14.72 12.58 0.58
N ARG A 11 13.74 13.17 -0.12
CA ARG A 11 13.71 14.62 -0.40
C ARG A 11 13.71 15.46 0.87
N GLY A 12 13.00 15.02 1.92
CA GLY A 12 12.96 15.70 3.20
C GLY A 12 14.32 15.74 3.89
N LEU A 13 15.03 14.60 3.91
CA LEU A 13 16.39 14.50 4.46
C LEU A 13 17.41 15.34 3.67
N ASP A 14 17.31 15.34 2.34
CA ASP A 14 18.21 16.14 1.48
C ASP A 14 17.94 17.66 1.64
N ALA A 15 16.68 18.07 1.80
CA ALA A 15 16.30 19.48 1.97
C ALA A 15 16.60 20.05 3.37
N LEU A 16 16.60 19.20 4.40
CA LEU A 16 16.78 19.58 5.80
C LEU A 16 17.85 18.70 6.49
N PRO A 17 19.15 18.92 6.22
CA PRO A 17 20.24 18.03 6.64
C PRO A 17 20.47 17.95 8.17
N GLY A 18 19.81 18.81 8.96
CA GLY A 18 19.81 18.77 10.42
C GLY A 18 18.54 18.17 11.04
N CYS A 19 17.58 17.74 10.22
CA CYS A 19 16.31 17.18 10.65
C CYS A 19 16.27 15.68 10.33
N GLN A 20 15.48 14.95 11.12
CA GLN A 20 15.13 13.58 10.83
C GLN A 20 13.64 13.48 10.49
N VAL A 21 13.32 12.66 9.48
CA VAL A 21 11.95 12.20 9.26
C VAL A 21 11.72 11.02 10.21
N TRP A 22 10.78 11.18 11.13
CA TRP A 22 10.40 10.13 12.06
C TRP A 22 9.12 9.45 11.57
N SER A 23 9.27 8.25 11.04
CA SER A 23 8.16 7.43 10.55
C SER A 23 7.67 6.49 11.65
N TYR A 24 6.35 6.36 11.77
CA TYR A 24 5.69 5.43 12.67
C TYR A 24 4.44 4.85 12.01
N PHE A 25 4.09 3.62 12.37
CA PHE A 25 2.83 3.01 12.00
C PHE A 25 1.93 2.86 13.23
N GLY A 26 0.62 3.01 12.99
CA GLY A 26 -0.38 2.96 14.04
C GLY A 26 -1.81 2.93 13.49
N THR A 27 -2.71 2.42 14.32
CA THR A 27 -4.16 2.37 14.04
C THR A 27 -4.90 3.16 15.11
N SER A 28 -6.18 3.45 14.88
CA SER A 28 -7.02 4.08 15.92
C SER A 28 -7.20 3.15 17.13
N GLU A 29 -7.21 1.85 16.86
CA GLU A 29 -7.43 0.79 17.83
C GLU A 29 -6.20 0.48 18.69
N ALA A 30 -4.99 0.70 18.17
CA ALA A 30 -3.75 0.33 18.86
C ALA A 30 -2.80 1.50 19.12
N GLY A 31 -3.13 2.73 18.68
CA GLY A 31 -2.21 3.87 18.74
C GLY A 31 -0.98 3.66 17.84
N ALA A 32 0.15 4.30 18.18
CA ALA A 32 1.41 4.08 17.48
C ALA A 32 2.06 2.77 17.97
N VAL A 33 2.25 1.81 17.08
CA VAL A 33 2.70 0.45 17.43
C VAL A 33 4.11 0.14 16.95
N THR A 34 4.54 0.76 15.85
CA THR A 34 5.93 0.72 15.40
C THR A 34 6.46 2.12 15.16
N ALA A 35 7.75 2.32 15.39
CA ALA A 35 8.43 3.56 15.06
C ALA A 35 9.86 3.28 14.65
N CYS A 36 10.36 4.06 13.68
CA CYS A 36 11.77 3.99 13.32
C CYS A 36 12.62 4.54 14.49
N PRO A 37 13.63 3.81 15.00
CA PRO A 37 14.52 4.33 16.03
C PRO A 37 15.18 5.65 15.62
N LEU A 38 15.37 6.57 16.58
CA LEU A 38 15.96 7.89 16.30
C LEU A 38 17.43 7.83 15.90
N ASP A 39 18.10 6.71 16.18
CA ASP A 39 19.47 6.39 15.81
C ASP A 39 19.56 5.39 14.64
N ALA A 40 18.43 4.99 14.05
CA ALA A 40 18.42 4.11 12.89
C ALA A 40 19.24 4.72 11.73
N ASP A 41 19.94 3.87 10.99
CA ASP A 41 20.66 4.27 9.79
C ASP A 41 19.69 4.69 8.66
N LEU A 42 20.26 5.21 7.58
CA LEU A 42 19.49 5.70 6.45
C LEU A 42 18.70 4.58 5.75
N GLU A 43 19.28 3.39 5.64
CA GLU A 43 18.64 2.25 4.99
C GLU A 43 17.35 1.87 5.73
N ASN A 44 17.43 1.68 7.04
CA ASN A 44 16.27 1.32 7.84
C ASN A 44 15.18 2.41 7.83
N ARG A 45 15.55 3.69 7.79
CA ARG A 45 14.58 4.79 7.63
C ARG A 45 13.87 4.79 6.30
N LEU A 46 14.57 4.41 5.23
CA LEU A 46 14.01 4.40 3.88
C LEU A 46 13.22 3.13 3.60
N GLU A 47 13.63 1.98 4.14
CA GLU A 47 13.10 0.68 3.72
C GLU A 47 12.12 0.04 4.70
N THR A 48 11.91 0.64 5.88
CA THR A 48 11.07 0.07 6.94
C THR A 48 10.12 1.10 7.55
N ASP A 49 9.18 0.63 8.36
CA ASP A 49 8.29 1.42 9.20
C ASP A 49 8.66 1.26 10.69
N GLY A 50 9.91 0.87 10.93
CA GLY A 50 10.52 0.79 12.25
C GLY A 50 10.37 -0.55 12.95
N ILE A 51 10.55 -0.52 14.28
CA ILE A 51 10.44 -1.68 15.17
C ILE A 51 9.25 -1.49 16.11
N ALA A 52 8.84 -2.56 16.80
CA ALA A 52 7.82 -2.48 17.83
C ALA A 52 8.18 -1.44 18.92
N MET A 53 7.22 -0.58 19.28
CA MET A 53 7.40 0.38 20.36
C MET A 53 7.46 -0.32 21.73
N PRO A 54 8.09 0.29 22.75
CA PRO A 54 8.11 -0.27 24.11
C PRO A 54 6.71 -0.63 24.62
N GLY A 55 6.56 -1.83 25.18
CA GLY A 55 5.26 -2.34 25.64
C GLY A 55 4.37 -2.93 24.53
N THR A 56 4.81 -2.90 23.28
CA THR A 56 4.12 -3.56 22.16
C THR A 56 4.81 -4.86 21.80
N THR A 57 4.03 -5.94 21.72
CA THR A 57 4.46 -7.19 21.09
C THR A 57 3.82 -7.29 19.71
N THR A 58 4.62 -7.68 18.71
CA THR A 58 4.18 -7.87 17.32
C THR A 58 4.34 -9.32 16.89
N ARG A 59 3.46 -9.81 16.02
CA ARG A 59 3.67 -11.04 15.25
C ARG A 59 3.10 -10.87 13.85
N VAL A 60 3.61 -11.64 12.90
CA VAL A 60 3.05 -11.73 11.55
C VAL A 60 2.32 -13.06 11.40
N VAL A 61 1.04 -13.01 11.04
CA VAL A 61 0.20 -14.19 10.77
C VAL A 61 -0.45 -13.98 9.41
N ASP A 62 -0.28 -14.94 8.50
CA ASP A 62 -0.80 -14.86 7.14
C ASP A 62 -0.42 -13.55 6.39
N ASN A 63 0.82 -13.11 6.60
CA ASN A 63 1.38 -11.84 6.10
C ASN A 63 0.74 -10.57 6.68
N GLU A 64 -0.13 -10.68 7.67
CA GLU A 64 -0.76 -9.54 8.36
C GLU A 64 -0.09 -9.27 9.70
N LEU A 65 0.10 -8.00 10.03
CA LEU A 65 0.59 -7.57 11.33
C LEU A 65 -0.49 -7.73 12.40
N GLN A 66 -0.18 -8.49 13.44
CA GLN A 66 -0.95 -8.53 14.68
C GLN A 66 -0.15 -7.89 15.81
N VAL A 67 -0.85 -7.15 16.66
CA VAL A 67 -0.24 -6.41 17.78
C VAL A 67 -0.92 -6.76 19.11
N HIS A 68 -0.13 -6.71 20.17
CA HIS A 68 -0.60 -6.84 21.54
C HIS A 68 0.10 -5.78 22.41
N CYS A 69 -0.64 -4.74 22.81
CA CYS A 69 -0.17 -3.66 23.68
C CYS A 69 -1.28 -3.26 24.68
N PRO A 70 -1.49 -4.01 25.78
CA PRO A 70 -2.62 -3.82 26.68
C PRO A 70 -2.75 -2.42 27.28
N GLU A 71 -1.63 -1.73 27.50
CA GLU A 71 -1.66 -0.37 28.07
C GLU A 71 -2.13 0.71 27.09
N GLN A 72 -2.07 0.45 25.78
CA GLN A 72 -2.34 1.44 24.74
C GLN A 72 -3.54 1.09 23.85
N MET A 73 -3.83 -0.20 23.65
CA MET A 73 -4.91 -0.64 22.77
C MET A 73 -6.29 -0.28 23.33
N MET A 74 -7.25 -0.13 22.42
CA MET A 74 -8.66 -0.02 22.74
C MET A 74 -9.13 -1.21 23.58
N THR A 75 -10.16 -0.99 24.40
CA THR A 75 -10.84 -2.07 25.13
C THR A 75 -11.84 -2.83 24.26
N GLY A 76 -12.16 -2.33 23.07
CA GLY A 76 -13.12 -2.91 22.13
C GLY A 76 -13.99 -1.87 21.44
N TYR A 77 -14.81 -2.33 20.49
CA TYR A 77 -15.75 -1.49 19.75
C TYR A 77 -17.09 -1.38 20.48
N TRP A 78 -17.69 -0.18 20.47
CA TRP A 78 -18.98 0.08 21.13
C TRP A 78 -20.11 -0.86 20.68
N SER A 79 -20.18 -1.17 19.39
CA SER A 79 -21.21 -2.06 18.80
C SER A 79 -20.73 -3.51 18.64
N GLY A 80 -19.61 -3.88 19.27
CA GLY A 80 -18.92 -5.13 19.05
C GLY A 80 -17.99 -5.08 17.84
N ASP A 81 -17.13 -6.10 17.70
CA ASP A 81 -16.18 -6.22 16.59
C ASP A 81 -16.80 -7.05 15.44
N PRO A 82 -17.32 -6.40 14.39
CA PRO A 82 -17.97 -7.12 13.29
C PRO A 82 -16.99 -7.96 12.46
N ASN A 83 -15.68 -7.67 12.54
CA ASN A 83 -14.65 -8.36 11.76
C ASN A 83 -13.84 -9.34 12.60
N GLY A 84 -14.09 -9.42 13.91
CA GLY A 84 -13.36 -10.32 14.83
C GLY A 84 -11.85 -10.05 14.86
N ARG A 85 -11.44 -8.78 14.71
CA ARG A 85 -10.03 -8.37 14.69
C ARG A 85 -9.38 -8.35 16.07
N LEU A 86 -10.13 -8.01 17.12
CA LEU A 86 -9.67 -8.14 18.51
C LEU A 86 -10.02 -9.54 19.01
N HIS A 87 -9.00 -10.35 19.24
CA HIS A 87 -9.13 -11.73 19.70
C HIS A 87 -9.31 -11.82 21.22
N ASP A 88 -9.83 -12.94 21.70
CA ASP A 88 -9.98 -13.25 23.13
C ASP A 88 -8.63 -13.34 23.88
N ASP A 89 -7.54 -13.65 23.18
CA ASP A 89 -6.17 -13.68 23.73
C ASP A 89 -5.51 -12.29 23.76
N GLY A 90 -6.27 -11.23 23.45
CA GLY A 90 -5.85 -9.84 23.48
C GLY A 90 -5.12 -9.35 22.23
N TRP A 91 -4.82 -10.24 21.27
CA TRP A 91 -4.17 -9.84 20.02
C TRP A 91 -5.15 -9.11 19.10
N TYR A 92 -4.67 -8.05 18.47
CA TYR A 92 -5.43 -7.25 17.51
C TYR A 92 -4.85 -7.40 16.09
N GLN A 93 -5.69 -7.81 15.16
CA GLN A 93 -5.46 -7.82 13.71
C GLN A 93 -5.58 -6.40 13.14
N THR A 94 -4.48 -5.87 12.60
CA THR A 94 -4.45 -4.50 12.05
C THR A 94 -5.16 -4.39 10.69
N GLY A 95 -5.27 -5.51 9.97
CA GLY A 95 -5.68 -5.57 8.57
C GLY A 95 -4.61 -5.01 7.62
N ASP A 96 -3.37 -4.85 8.07
CA ASP A 96 -2.26 -4.33 7.30
C ASP A 96 -1.20 -5.42 7.05
N ALA A 97 -0.88 -5.64 5.79
CA ALA A 97 0.13 -6.59 5.37
C ALA A 97 1.53 -6.05 5.65
N CYS A 98 2.43 -6.90 6.11
CA CYS A 98 3.80 -6.52 6.42
C CYS A 98 4.81 -7.64 6.18
N GLU A 99 6.06 -7.24 6.06
CA GLU A 99 7.22 -8.11 6.13
C GLU A 99 8.00 -7.79 7.42
N GLN A 100 8.20 -8.78 8.28
CA GLN A 100 9.04 -8.63 9.47
C GLN A 100 10.39 -9.30 9.25
N ARG A 101 11.46 -8.52 9.45
CA ARG A 101 12.85 -8.97 9.37
C ARG A 101 13.29 -9.64 10.68
N GLU A 102 14.35 -10.44 10.61
CA GLU A 102 14.92 -11.12 11.79
C GLU A 102 15.46 -10.15 12.85
N ASP A 103 15.89 -8.94 12.44
CA ASP A 103 16.36 -7.87 13.33
C ASP A 103 15.20 -7.08 13.99
N GLY A 104 13.95 -7.48 13.75
CA GLY A 104 12.75 -6.89 14.34
C GLY A 104 12.16 -5.71 13.58
N TYR A 105 12.82 -5.23 12.51
CA TYR A 105 12.24 -4.20 11.66
C TYR A 105 11.06 -4.73 10.85
N ILE A 106 10.02 -3.90 10.76
CA ILE A 106 8.77 -4.20 10.05
C ILE A 106 8.64 -3.24 8.89
N LYS A 107 8.37 -3.78 7.71
CA LYS A 107 8.03 -3.02 6.50
C LYS A 107 6.55 -3.22 6.22
N MET A 108 5.77 -2.16 6.26
CA MET A 108 4.37 -2.19 5.88
C MET A 108 4.27 -2.27 4.36
N VAL A 109 3.50 -3.24 3.88
CA VAL A 109 3.31 -3.53 2.46
C VAL A 109 2.04 -2.87 1.93
N GLY A 110 1.01 -2.73 2.77
CA GLY A 110 -0.26 -2.12 2.42
C GLY A 110 -1.40 -2.71 3.25
N ARG A 111 -2.65 -2.56 2.79
CA ARG A 111 -3.79 -3.27 3.41
C ARG A 111 -3.77 -4.73 3.00
N ALA A 112 -3.97 -5.65 3.94
CA ALA A 112 -3.99 -7.08 3.66
C ALA A 112 -5.07 -7.46 2.63
N GLN A 113 -6.25 -6.85 2.74
CA GLN A 113 -7.36 -7.05 1.81
C GLN A 113 -7.11 -6.46 0.40
N ASP A 114 -6.16 -5.54 0.25
CA ASP A 114 -5.87 -4.88 -1.03
C ASP A 114 -4.76 -5.62 -1.80
N ILE A 115 -4.14 -6.66 -1.21
CA ILE A 115 -3.08 -7.43 -1.87
C ILE A 115 -3.66 -8.18 -3.06
N ILE A 116 -3.05 -8.01 -4.23
CA ILE A 116 -3.49 -8.64 -5.47
C ILE A 116 -2.71 -9.95 -5.64
N LEU A 117 -3.42 -11.08 -5.67
CA LEU A 117 -2.83 -12.38 -5.99
C LEU A 117 -2.72 -12.55 -7.51
N ARG A 118 -1.50 -12.54 -8.05
CA ARG A 118 -1.22 -12.70 -9.48
C ARG A 118 -0.20 -13.80 -9.72
N GLY A 119 -0.61 -14.86 -10.41
CA GLY A 119 0.28 -15.96 -10.78
C GLY A 119 0.87 -16.71 -9.58
N GLY A 120 0.22 -16.65 -8.40
CA GLY A 120 0.74 -17.21 -7.15
C GLY A 120 1.61 -16.25 -6.34
N GLU A 121 1.80 -15.01 -6.79
CA GLU A 121 2.57 -13.98 -6.07
C GLU A 121 1.65 -12.92 -5.47
N ASN A 122 1.99 -12.46 -4.26
CA ASN A 122 1.33 -11.35 -3.58
C ASN A 122 1.90 -10.02 -4.10
N ILE A 123 1.10 -9.30 -4.87
CA ILE A 123 1.47 -8.00 -5.43
C ILE A 123 0.86 -6.89 -4.57
N SER A 124 1.71 -6.01 -4.05
CA SER A 124 1.27 -4.79 -3.37
C SER A 124 0.92 -3.71 -4.39
N PRO A 125 -0.35 -3.25 -4.46
CA PRO A 125 -0.71 -2.09 -5.27
C PRO A 125 0.09 -0.85 -4.87
N LEU A 126 0.32 -0.67 -3.56
CA LEU A 126 0.95 0.51 -2.99
C LEU A 126 2.41 0.69 -3.47
N GLU A 127 3.15 -0.40 -3.66
CA GLU A 127 4.50 -0.35 -4.21
C GLU A 127 4.50 0.21 -5.63
N ILE A 128 3.57 -0.25 -6.46
CA ILE A 128 3.42 0.17 -7.85
C ILE A 128 2.90 1.60 -7.90
N GLU A 129 1.91 1.96 -7.07
CA GLU A 129 1.37 3.32 -6.96
C GLU A 129 2.48 4.32 -6.60
N ASN A 130 3.28 4.04 -5.56
CA ASN A 130 4.42 4.89 -5.20
C ASN A 130 5.45 5.02 -6.33
N THR A 131 5.65 3.94 -7.09
CA THR A 131 6.54 3.94 -8.25
C THR A 131 6.01 4.86 -9.34
N LEU A 132 4.73 4.72 -9.70
CA LEU A 132 4.08 5.50 -10.75
C LEU A 132 3.87 6.98 -10.37
N LEU A 133 3.65 7.30 -9.08
CA LEU A 133 3.58 8.66 -8.57
C LEU A 133 4.90 9.44 -8.73
N SER A 134 6.02 8.76 -8.99
CA SER A 134 7.28 9.44 -9.33
C SER A 134 7.38 9.85 -10.81
N HIS A 135 6.41 9.45 -11.64
CA HIS A 135 6.33 9.86 -13.04
C HIS A 135 5.74 11.27 -13.16
N THR A 136 6.42 12.16 -13.89
CA THR A 136 6.04 13.59 -13.95
C THR A 136 4.66 13.88 -14.54
N SER A 137 4.17 13.04 -15.47
CA SER A 137 2.82 13.15 -16.05
C SER A 137 1.71 12.50 -15.22
N VAL A 138 2.00 11.93 -14.04
CA VAL A 138 1.01 11.28 -13.17
C VAL A 138 0.76 12.18 -11.96
N GLU A 139 -0.48 12.67 -11.82
CA GLU A 139 -0.90 13.44 -10.65
C GLU A 139 -1.27 12.52 -9.49
N ASP A 140 -2.07 11.50 -9.78
CA ASP A 140 -2.53 10.49 -8.84
C ASP A 140 -2.75 9.16 -9.56
N VAL A 141 -2.70 8.04 -8.83
CA VAL A 141 -2.85 6.71 -9.42
C VAL A 141 -3.35 5.70 -8.40
N ALA A 142 -4.24 4.81 -8.84
CA ALA A 142 -4.62 3.62 -8.11
C ALA A 142 -4.37 2.37 -8.97
N ILE A 143 -3.75 1.36 -8.37
CA ILE A 143 -3.55 0.05 -8.98
C ILE A 143 -4.65 -0.89 -8.53
N ILE A 144 -5.32 -1.50 -9.51
CA ILE A 144 -6.50 -2.33 -9.31
C ILE A 144 -6.27 -3.68 -9.98
N GLY A 145 -6.56 -4.75 -9.25
CA GLY A 145 -6.56 -6.11 -9.81
C GLY A 145 -7.84 -6.34 -10.61
N TYR A 146 -7.72 -6.95 -11.80
CA TYR A 146 -8.88 -7.39 -12.56
C TYR A 146 -8.73 -8.86 -12.99
N PRO A 147 -9.83 -9.63 -13.10
CA PRO A 147 -9.77 -11.06 -13.38
C PRO A 147 -9.02 -11.42 -14.67
N ASP A 148 -8.20 -12.47 -14.58
CA ASP A 148 -7.55 -13.11 -15.72
C ASP A 148 -7.54 -14.64 -15.54
N GLU A 149 -7.88 -15.38 -16.59
CA GLU A 149 -8.02 -16.85 -16.52
C GLU A 149 -6.71 -17.59 -16.18
N ARG A 150 -5.56 -17.03 -16.58
CA ARG A 150 -4.25 -17.71 -16.44
C ARG A 150 -3.51 -17.26 -15.19
N LEU A 151 -3.55 -15.97 -14.88
CA LEU A 151 -2.82 -15.35 -13.79
C LEU A 151 -3.69 -15.17 -12.53
N GLY A 152 -4.98 -15.45 -12.61
CA GLY A 152 -5.95 -15.09 -11.57
C GLY A 152 -6.30 -13.60 -11.63
N SER A 153 -5.29 -12.73 -11.59
CA SER A 153 -5.44 -11.27 -11.75
C SER A 153 -4.38 -10.67 -12.68
N ARG A 154 -4.77 -9.61 -13.39
CA ARG A 154 -3.89 -8.62 -14.04
C ARG A 154 -4.03 -7.27 -13.36
N LEU A 155 -3.13 -6.35 -13.66
CA LEU A 155 -3.03 -5.05 -13.01
C LEU A 155 -3.51 -3.95 -13.96
N ALA A 156 -4.43 -3.12 -13.47
CA ALA A 156 -4.88 -1.91 -14.14
C ALA A 156 -4.38 -0.68 -13.39
N ALA A 157 -3.86 0.29 -14.15
CA ALA A 157 -3.57 1.63 -13.63
C ALA A 157 -4.75 2.56 -13.93
N VAL A 158 -5.39 3.06 -12.87
CA VAL A 158 -6.37 4.14 -12.94
C VAL A 158 -5.63 5.43 -12.63
N VAL A 159 -5.50 6.31 -13.62
CA VAL A 159 -4.58 7.45 -13.56
C VAL A 159 -5.33 8.78 -13.60
N VAL A 160 -4.93 9.71 -12.74
CA VAL A 160 -5.20 11.15 -12.90
C VAL A 160 -3.98 11.76 -13.57
N GLN A 161 -4.19 12.36 -14.74
CA GLN A 161 -3.09 12.82 -15.60
C GLN A 161 -2.68 14.25 -15.23
N ALA A 162 -1.39 14.47 -14.99
CA ALA A 162 -0.79 15.82 -14.92
C ALA A 162 -0.26 16.29 -16.29
N GLY A 163 -0.16 15.37 -17.26
CA GLY A 163 0.30 15.60 -18.62
C GLY A 163 0.08 14.35 -19.48
N ASP A 164 0.60 14.36 -20.70
CA ASP A 164 0.46 13.20 -21.58
C ASP A 164 1.16 11.97 -20.99
N VAL A 165 0.40 10.90 -20.80
CA VAL A 165 0.89 9.61 -20.31
C VAL A 165 0.16 8.48 -21.03
N THR A 166 0.92 7.45 -21.39
CA THR A 166 0.43 6.25 -22.06
C THR A 166 0.79 5.02 -21.22
N LEU A 167 0.10 3.92 -21.44
CA LEU A 167 0.39 2.66 -20.77
C LEU A 167 1.83 2.19 -20.99
N ASP A 168 2.36 2.33 -22.22
CA ASP A 168 3.74 1.98 -22.51
C ASP A 168 4.72 2.95 -21.84
N GLY A 169 4.39 4.25 -21.75
CA GLY A 169 5.17 5.22 -20.96
C GLY A 169 5.26 4.85 -19.48
N LEU A 170 4.16 4.39 -18.86
CA LEU A 170 4.19 3.88 -17.48
C LEU A 170 5.07 2.64 -17.34
N ARG A 171 5.03 1.71 -18.30
CA ARG A 171 5.86 0.51 -18.30
C ARG A 171 7.35 0.83 -18.48
N ASP A 172 7.67 1.77 -19.36
CA ASP A 172 9.02 2.24 -19.57
C ASP A 172 9.58 2.91 -18.30
N HIS A 173 8.74 3.65 -17.58
CA HIS A 173 9.08 4.20 -16.27
C HIS A 173 9.36 3.12 -15.24
N CYS A 174 8.44 2.14 -15.09
CA CYS A 174 8.66 0.97 -14.22
C CYS A 174 9.96 0.22 -14.55
N LYS A 175 10.27 0.07 -15.85
CA LYS A 175 11.53 -0.51 -16.30
C LYS A 175 12.74 0.33 -15.90
N GLY A 176 12.66 1.65 -16.07
CA GLY A 176 13.75 2.58 -15.76
C GLY A 176 14.14 2.59 -14.28
N VAL A 177 13.18 2.33 -13.39
CA VAL A 177 13.40 2.23 -11.93
C VAL A 177 13.64 0.80 -11.45
N GLY A 178 13.65 -0.19 -12.35
CA GLY A 178 13.94 -1.59 -12.03
C GLY A 178 12.81 -2.37 -11.35
N LEU A 179 11.56 -1.91 -11.48
CA LEU A 179 10.40 -2.64 -10.94
C LEU A 179 10.20 -3.95 -11.70
N ASP A 180 9.94 -5.05 -11.00
CA ASP A 180 9.68 -6.36 -11.61
C ASP A 180 8.56 -6.28 -12.66
N LYS A 181 8.78 -6.91 -13.81
CA LYS A 181 7.82 -6.95 -14.92
C LYS A 181 6.47 -7.54 -14.52
N ALA A 182 6.42 -8.42 -13.52
CA ALA A 182 5.18 -8.95 -12.95
C ALA A 182 4.29 -7.86 -12.31
N LYS A 183 4.88 -6.73 -11.93
CA LYS A 183 4.20 -5.60 -11.27
C LYS A 183 3.79 -4.50 -12.24
N TRP A 184 4.03 -4.68 -13.54
CA TRP A 184 3.70 -3.65 -14.54
C TRP A 184 2.23 -3.72 -14.92
N PRO A 185 1.54 -2.56 -15.03
CA PRO A 185 0.14 -2.56 -15.44
C PRO A 185 -0.03 -3.13 -16.86
N GLU A 186 -1.07 -3.96 -17.02
CA GLU A 186 -1.51 -4.51 -18.30
C GLU A 186 -2.63 -3.67 -18.95
N PHE A 187 -3.30 -2.83 -18.17
CA PHE A 187 -4.36 -1.96 -18.60
C PHE A 187 -4.19 -0.55 -18.01
N MET A 188 -4.64 0.48 -18.71
CA MET A 188 -4.66 1.85 -18.21
C MET A 188 -5.99 2.50 -18.57
N THR A 189 -6.57 3.22 -17.62
CA THR A 189 -7.69 4.13 -17.84
C THR A 189 -7.42 5.45 -17.12
N CYS A 190 -8.01 6.53 -17.61
CA CYS A 190 -7.83 7.87 -17.06
C CYS A 190 -9.14 8.38 -16.50
N ILE A 191 -9.08 9.01 -15.32
CA ILE A 191 -10.22 9.64 -14.66
C ILE A 191 -9.82 11.02 -14.14
N ASP A 192 -10.80 11.88 -13.91
CA ASP A 192 -10.54 13.24 -13.43
C ASP A 192 -10.05 13.27 -11.97
N LYS A 193 -10.45 12.28 -11.16
CA LYS A 193 -10.07 12.19 -9.74
C LYS A 193 -10.27 10.78 -9.19
N ILE A 194 -9.31 10.30 -8.39
CA ILE A 194 -9.46 9.05 -7.62
C ILE A 194 -10.60 9.20 -6.58
N PRO A 195 -11.59 8.28 -6.55
CA PRO A 195 -12.65 8.31 -5.57
C PRO A 195 -12.10 8.03 -4.17
N LEU A 196 -12.34 8.96 -3.24
CA LEU A 196 -11.92 8.86 -1.85
C LEU A 196 -13.14 8.77 -0.93
N SER A 197 -13.01 7.99 0.13
CA SER A 197 -13.92 7.98 1.27
C SER A 197 -13.90 9.32 2.02
N ALA A 198 -14.85 9.51 2.95
CA ALA A 198 -14.94 10.73 3.77
C ALA A 198 -13.66 11.03 4.57
N ILE A 199 -12.82 10.03 4.82
CA ILE A 199 -11.54 10.16 5.53
C ILE A 199 -10.32 10.17 4.58
N GLY A 200 -10.53 10.35 3.27
CA GLY A 200 -9.46 10.50 2.29
C GLY A 200 -8.80 9.20 1.81
N LYS A 201 -9.32 8.02 2.17
CA LYS A 201 -8.81 6.74 1.65
C LYS A 201 -9.44 6.39 0.31
N VAL A 202 -8.66 5.83 -0.62
CA VAL A 202 -9.13 5.33 -1.92
C VAL A 202 -10.27 4.32 -1.75
N GLN A 203 -11.36 4.51 -2.48
CA GLN A 203 -12.48 3.57 -2.55
C GLN A 203 -12.22 2.50 -3.61
N ARG A 204 -11.32 1.55 -3.31
CA ARG A 204 -10.88 0.53 -4.29
C ARG A 204 -12.02 -0.28 -4.88
N GLY A 205 -13.03 -0.68 -4.10
CA GLY A 205 -14.18 -1.43 -4.61
C GLY A 205 -14.95 -0.70 -5.73
N VAL A 206 -15.07 0.63 -5.65
CA VAL A 206 -15.69 1.43 -6.73
C VAL A 206 -14.83 1.40 -8.00
N LEU A 207 -13.50 1.41 -7.83
CA LEU A 207 -12.56 1.35 -8.94
C LEU A 207 -12.46 -0.05 -9.56
N GLU A 208 -12.65 -1.12 -8.78
CA GLU A 208 -12.69 -2.50 -9.28
C GLU A 208 -13.83 -2.69 -10.29
N ASP A 209 -15.06 -2.29 -9.92
CA ASP A 209 -16.21 -2.34 -10.81
C ASP A 209 -15.97 -1.51 -12.09
N TYR A 210 -15.48 -0.28 -11.91
CA TYR A 210 -15.17 0.63 -13.02
C TYR A 210 -14.11 0.06 -13.98
N VAL A 211 -13.00 -0.45 -13.47
CA VAL A 211 -11.93 -1.06 -14.26
C VAL A 211 -12.46 -2.27 -15.03
N TRP A 212 -13.26 -3.11 -14.38
CA TRP A 212 -13.81 -4.30 -15.01
C TRP A 212 -14.70 -3.97 -16.20
N ASP A 213 -15.51 -2.93 -16.08
CA ASP A 213 -16.34 -2.43 -17.18
C ASP A 213 -15.50 -1.85 -18.32
N GLU A 214 -14.45 -1.07 -18.02
CA GLU A 214 -13.56 -0.50 -19.03
C GLU A 214 -12.75 -1.58 -19.79
N VAL A 215 -12.28 -2.61 -19.08
CA VAL A 215 -11.59 -3.75 -19.69
C VAL A 215 -12.52 -4.48 -20.67
N LYS A 216 -13.77 -4.74 -20.29
CA LYS A 216 -14.77 -5.38 -21.17
C LYS A 216 -15.07 -4.55 -22.41
N LYS A 217 -15.24 -3.24 -22.27
CA LYS A 217 -15.48 -2.33 -23.41
C LYS A 217 -14.32 -2.35 -24.40
N THR A 218 -13.09 -2.38 -23.91
CA THR A 218 -11.88 -2.41 -24.74
C THR A 218 -11.75 -3.76 -25.46
N ALA A 219 -12.03 -4.87 -24.79
CA ALA A 219 -12.04 -6.20 -25.40
C ALA A 219 -13.07 -6.32 -26.54
N GLN A 220 -14.24 -5.67 -26.41
CA GLN A 220 -15.28 -5.67 -27.45
C GLN A 220 -14.90 -4.83 -28.68
N LYS A 221 -14.16 -3.73 -28.50
CA LYS A 221 -13.67 -2.87 -29.60
C LYS A 221 -12.53 -3.51 -30.42
N GLY A 222 -11.82 -4.50 -29.87
CA GLY A 222 -10.74 -5.21 -30.56
C GLY A 222 -11.20 -6.36 -31.47
N VAL A 223 -12.50 -6.66 -31.51
CA VAL A 223 -13.11 -7.76 -32.28
C VAL A 223 -13.93 -7.24 -33.49
N SER A 224 -13.97 -5.92 -33.71
CA SER A 224 -14.57 -5.26 -34.88
C SER A 224 -13.52 -4.75 -35.85
#